data_AF-A0AAJ1IEY5-F1
#
_entry.id   AF-A0AAJ1IEY5-F1
#
_cell.length_a   1.000
_cell.length_b   1.000
_cell.length_c   1.000
_cell.angle_alpha   90.00
_cell.angle_beta   90.00
_cell.angle_gamma   90.00
#
_symmetry.space_group_name_H-M   'P 1'
#
loop_
_entity.id
_entity.type
_entity.pdbx_description
1 polymer ?
#
loop_
_entity_poly.entity_id
_entity_poly.type
_entity_poly.pdbx_seq_one_letter_code
_entity_poly.pdbx_strand_id
1 'polypeptide(L)'
;MKIFELKNTIKKDSLIHYINKYECTVEYEADESTHTATILVILEKTALGTTTIQFDNLDDKLKNNIESLRNFIDEQNKKGLFV
;
A
#
# COMPACT_ATOMS: atom_id res chain seq x y z
N MET A 1 4.11 -12.11 -2.82
CA MET A 1 3.15 -11.17 -2.19
C MET A 1 2.02 -10.88 -3.14
N LYS A 2 0.78 -10.80 -2.66
CA LYS A 2 -0.42 -10.56 -3.48
C LYS A 2 -1.45 -9.71 -2.73
N ILE A 3 -2.23 -8.89 -3.44
CA ILE A 3 -3.41 -8.20 -2.91
C ILE A 3 -4.64 -9.00 -3.32
N PHE A 4 -5.48 -9.36 -2.36
CA PHE A 4 -6.75 -10.05 -2.62
C PHE A 4 -7.96 -9.14 -2.48
N GLU A 5 -7.85 -8.15 -1.61
CA GLU A 5 -8.90 -7.15 -1.40
C GLU A 5 -8.26 -5.78 -1.37
N LEU A 6 -8.90 -4.84 -2.06
CA LEU A 6 -8.47 -3.45 -2.12
C LEU A 6 -9.71 -2.57 -2.03
N LYS A 7 -9.75 -1.72 -1.02
CA LYS A 7 -10.85 -0.77 -0.82
C LYS A 7 -10.28 0.62 -0.63
N ASN A 8 -10.62 1.54 -1.52
CA ASN A 8 -10.32 2.96 -1.31
C ASN A 8 -11.25 3.49 -0.19
N THR A 9 -10.67 3.87 0.95
CA THR A 9 -11.40 4.34 2.14
C THR A 9 -11.44 5.86 2.20
N ILE A 10 -10.44 6.54 1.63
CA ILE A 10 -10.37 8.00 1.57
C ILE A 10 -9.81 8.42 0.22
N LYS A 11 -10.53 9.29 -0.47
CA LYS A 11 -10.04 10.02 -1.64
C LYS A 11 -10.11 11.52 -1.36
N LYS A 12 -8.96 12.16 -1.25
CA LYS A 12 -8.83 13.62 -1.13
C LYS A 12 -8.04 14.14 -2.31
N ASP A 13 -8.66 14.99 -3.10
CA ASP A 13 -8.06 15.57 -4.29
C ASP A 13 -8.08 17.09 -4.19
N SER A 14 -6.93 17.70 -4.44
CA SER A 14 -6.75 19.14 -4.48
C SER A 14 -5.76 19.49 -5.59
N LEU A 15 -5.80 20.74 -6.05
CA LEU A 15 -4.99 21.24 -7.17
C LEU A 15 -3.50 20.91 -7.08
N ILE A 16 -2.96 20.80 -5.86
CA ILE A 16 -1.52 20.61 -5.62
C ILE A 16 -1.21 19.32 -4.86
N HIS A 17 -2.22 18.55 -4.46
CA HIS A 17 -2.05 17.49 -3.49
C HIS A 17 -3.18 16.45 -3.53
N TYR A 18 -2.81 15.19 -3.71
CA TYR A 18 -3.72 14.05 -3.78
C TYR A 18 -3.38 13.05 -2.69
N ILE A 19 -4.35 12.68 -1.86
CA ILE A 19 -4.21 11.64 -0.84
C ILE A 19 -5.28 10.59 -1.08
N ASN A 20 -4.84 9.37 -1.35
CA ASN A 20 -5.68 8.19 -1.25
C ASN A 20 -5.29 7.35 -0.04
N LYS A 21 -6.27 6.85 0.68
CA LYS A 21 -6.07 5.77 1.66
C LYS A 21 -6.79 4.52 1.19
N TYR A 22 -6.10 3.40 1.31
CA TYR A 22 -6.61 2.10 0.95
C TYR A 22 -6.52 1.15 2.13
N GLU A 23 -7.55 0.34 2.30
CA GLU A 23 -7.48 -0.87 3.10
C GLU A 23 -7.20 -2.03 2.15
N CYS A 24 -6.11 -2.75 2.41
CA CYS A 24 -5.62 -3.82 1.56
C CYS A 24 -5.49 -5.10 2.38
N THR A 25 -6.03 -6.21 1.89
CA THR A 25 -5.69 -7.55 2.41
C THR A 25 -4.55 -8.10 1.56
N VAL A 26 -3.37 -8.21 2.16
CA VAL A 26 -2.15 -8.72 1.51
C VAL A 26 -1.82 -10.11 2.00
N GLU A 27 -1.40 -10.97 1.08
CA GLU A 27 -0.78 -12.25 1.38
C GLU A 27 0.72 -12.19 1.12
N TYR A 28 1.48 -12.74 2.03
CA TYR A 28 2.93 -12.76 1.98
C TYR A 28 3.47 -14.05 2.57
N GLU A 29 4.66 -14.44 2.12
CA GLU A 29 5.39 -15.58 2.66
C GLU A 29 6.35 -15.08 3.73
N ALA A 30 6.32 -15.72 4.90
CA ALA A 30 7.26 -15.50 5.99
C ALA A 30 7.41 -16.79 6.81
N ASP A 31 8.62 -17.10 7.25
CA ASP A 31 8.92 -18.29 8.06
C ASP A 31 8.40 -19.59 7.40
N GLU A 32 8.64 -19.77 6.10
CA GLU A 32 8.22 -20.94 5.30
C GLU A 32 6.68 -21.16 5.26
N SER A 33 5.90 -20.15 5.66
CA SER A 33 4.44 -20.21 5.71
C SER A 33 3.80 -19.00 5.01
N THR A 34 2.60 -19.19 4.48
CA THR A 34 1.78 -18.13 3.91
C THR A 34 0.96 -17.44 5.00
N HIS A 35 1.02 -16.12 5.06
CA HIS A 35 0.28 -15.28 6.02
C HIS A 35 -0.59 -14.28 5.27
N THR A 36 -1.66 -13.84 5.91
CA THR A 36 -2.52 -12.75 5.44
C THR A 36 -2.58 -11.64 6.47
N ALA A 37 -2.56 -10.39 6.00
CA ALA A 37 -2.67 -9.21 6.85
C ALA A 37 -3.52 -8.14 6.17
N THR A 38 -4.35 -7.47 6.95
CA THR A 38 -5.04 -6.25 6.52
C THR A 38 -4.19 -5.05 6.90
N ILE A 39 -3.77 -4.28 5.90
CA ILE A 39 -2.93 -3.11 6.07
C ILE A 39 -3.64 -1.88 5.52
N LEU A 40 -3.27 -0.72 6.05
CA LEU A 40 -3.67 0.55 5.48
C LEU A 40 -2.51 1.12 4.65
N VAL A 41 -2.78 1.43 3.39
CA VAL A 41 -1.82 2.02 2.45
C VAL A 41 -2.24 3.46 2.16
N ILE A 42 -1.36 4.41 2.41
CA ILE A 42 -1.58 5.82 2.11
C ILE A 42 -0.68 6.19 0.94
N LEU A 43 -1.30 6.62 -0.15
CA LEU A 43 -0.62 7.17 -1.32
C LEU A 43 -0.84 8.68 -1.33
N GLU A 44 0.25 9.41 -1.15
CA GLU A 44 0.26 10.87 -1.13
C GLU A 44 1.06 11.36 -2.34
N LYS A 45 0.40 12.04 -3.27
CA LYS A 45 1.00 12.57 -4.49
C LYS A 45 0.96 14.09 -4.49
N THR A 46 2.11 14.70 -4.69
CA THR A 46 2.22 16.17 -4.80
C THR A 46 2.11 16.62 -6.26
N ALA A 47 1.88 17.92 -6.47
CA ALA A 47 1.89 18.56 -7.79
C ALA A 47 3.17 18.30 -8.60
N LEU A 48 4.29 18.06 -7.93
CA LEU A 48 5.59 17.76 -8.53
C LEU A 48 5.70 16.31 -9.03
N GLY A 49 4.66 15.50 -8.85
CA GLY A 49 4.62 14.09 -9.28
C GLY A 49 5.24 13.12 -8.28
N THR A 50 5.86 13.61 -7.20
CA THR A 50 6.37 12.77 -6.11
C THR A 50 5.22 12.04 -5.44
N THR A 51 5.33 10.71 -5.35
CA THR A 51 4.38 9.85 -4.62
C THR A 51 5.07 9.27 -3.39
N THR A 52 4.51 9.54 -2.22
CA THR A 52 4.92 8.96 -0.95
C THR A 52 3.98 7.80 -0.60
N ILE A 53 4.56 6.69 -0.19
CA ILE A 53 3.84 5.50 0.30
C ILE A 53 4.02 5.42 1.82
N GLN A 54 2.93 5.38 2.57
CA GLN A 54 2.93 5.14 4.01
C GLN A 54 2.06 3.93 4.33
N PHE A 55 2.38 3.26 5.44
CA PHE A 55 1.71 2.05 5.89
C PHE A 55 1.28 2.21 7.35
N ASP A 56 0.04 1.83 7.63
CA ASP A 56 -0.50 1.70 8.99
C ASP A 56 -0.97 0.25 9.22
N ASN A 57 -1.08 -0.16 10.49
CA ASN A 57 -1.53 -1.48 10.93
C ASN A 57 -0.70 -2.67 10.42
N LEU A 58 0.63 -2.50 10.31
CA LEU A 58 1.53 -3.60 9.99
C LEU A 58 1.71 -4.54 11.19
N ASP A 59 1.59 -5.84 10.94
CA ASP A 59 2.06 -6.87 11.88
C ASP A 59 3.60 -6.95 11.90
N ASP A 60 4.17 -7.61 12.91
CA ASP A 60 5.64 -7.65 13.10
C ASP A 60 6.37 -8.45 12.01
N LYS A 61 5.74 -9.44 11.40
CA LYS A 61 6.35 -10.24 10.32
C LYS A 61 6.41 -9.44 9.02
N LEU A 62 5.39 -8.65 8.76
CA LEU A 62 5.31 -7.77 7.60
C LEU A 62 6.20 -6.53 7.77
N LYS A 63 6.38 -6.02 9.00
CA LYS A 63 7.40 -5.00 9.31
C LYS A 63 8.81 -5.46 8.95
N ASN A 64 9.15 -6.72 9.22
CA ASN A 64 10.43 -7.30 8.81
C ASN A 64 10.59 -7.39 7.27
N ASN A 65 9.49 -7.27 6.53
CA ASN A 65 9.45 -7.29 5.07
C ASN A 65 9.00 -5.95 4.45
N ILE A 66 9.19 -4.83 5.16
CA ILE A 66 8.62 -3.54 4.78
C ILE A 66 9.11 -3.01 3.43
N GLU A 67 10.37 -3.26 3.08
CA GLU A 67 10.94 -2.84 1.78
C GLU A 67 10.32 -3.64 0.62
N SER A 68 10.14 -4.95 0.80
CA SER A 68 9.46 -5.81 -0.17
C SER A 68 8.00 -5.38 -0.36
N LEU A 69 7.30 -5.04 0.72
CA LEU A 69 5.94 -4.50 0.66
C LEU A 69 5.91 -3.16 -0.09
N ARG A 70 6.82 -2.24 0.24
CA ARG A 70 6.91 -0.92 -0.41
C ARG A 70 7.12 -1.05 -1.92
N ASN A 71 8.07 -1.88 -2.35
CA ASN A 71 8.35 -2.12 -3.76
C ASN A 71 7.14 -2.73 -4.47
N PHE A 72 6.51 -3.74 -3.85
CA PHE A 72 5.32 -4.36 -4.41
C PHE A 72 4.16 -3.37 -4.60
N ILE A 73 3.91 -2.51 -3.62
CA ILE A 73 2.85 -1.48 -3.68
C ILE A 73 3.17 -0.41 -4.72
N ASP A 74 4.42 0.02 -4.83
CA ASP A 74 4.86 0.95 -5.87
C ASP A 74 4.67 0.37 -7.29
N GLU A 75 5.02 -0.90 -7.50
CA GLU A 75 4.76 -1.60 -8.77
C GLU A 75 3.26 -1.69 -9.09
N GLN A 76 2.43 -2.01 -8.11
CA GLN A 76 0.98 -2.05 -8.29
C GLN A 76 0.40 -0.66 -8.59
N ASN A 77 0.92 0.39 -7.95
CA ASN A 77 0.55 1.78 -8.21
C ASN A 77 0.91 2.20 -9.65
N LYS A 78 2.10 1.83 -10.13
CA LYS A 78 2.52 2.06 -11.53
C LYS A 78 1.63 1.33 -12.55
N LYS A 79 1.04 0.20 -12.15
CA LYS A 79 0.05 -0.55 -12.96
C LYS A 79 -1.36 0.05 -12.91
N GLY A 80 -1.58 1.11 -12.12
CA GLY A 80 -2.87 1.77 -11.97
C GLY A 80 -3.86 1.01 -11.09
N LEU A 81 -3.40 0.06 -10.25
CA LEU A 81 -4.27 -0.66 -9.32
C LEU A 81 -4.85 0.28 -8.25
N PHE A 82 -4.05 1.27 -7.84
CA PHE A 82 -4.46 2.31 -6.91
C PHE A 82 -4.86 3.56 -7.71
N VAL A 83 -6.15 3.92 -7.68
CA VAL A 83 -6.75 5.02 -8.45
C VAL A 83 -7.37 6.08 -7.56
#